data_AF-A0AB37ATK5-F1
#
_entry.id   AF-A0AB37ATK5-F1
#
_cell.length_a   1.000
_cell.length_b   1.000
_cell.length_c   1.000
_cell.angle_alpha   90.00
_cell.angle_beta   90.00
_cell.angle_gamma   90.00
#
_symmetry.space_group_name_H-M   'P 1'
#
loop_
_entity.id
_entity.type
_entity.pdbx_description
1 polymer ?
#
loop_
_entity_poly.entity_id
_entity_poly.type
_entity_poly.pdbx_seq_one_letter_code
_entity_poly.pdbx_strand_id
1 'polypeptide(L)'
;MHLPHLNLETFRPRSPAPSPDDARGLVVLESGRVVALDRAARALGIVVGMRRAGVLSLAPDAQIRERDVVRERELVLGVAYALLQFTPNVVDADEAVVLLDVTASLRLFHGIRALRRRVRDVVASFGVSAAISVASTGPAAWMVARGLRGGLALSARSLRRALARVPLVVAPDARRYATWFDELGCETLA
;
A
#
# COMPACT_ATOMS: atom_id res chain seq x y z
N MET A 1 -8.55 0.08 0.44
CA MET A 1 -7.42 1.01 0.67
C MET A 1 -6.16 0.18 0.85
N HIS A 2 -5.08 0.50 0.14
CA HIS A 2 -3.81 -0.20 0.24
C HIS A 2 -2.77 0.68 0.95
N LEU A 3 -1.94 0.10 1.82
CA LEU A 3 -0.85 0.75 2.56
C LEU A 3 0.52 0.39 1.94
N PRO A 4 0.94 1.04 0.83
CA PRO A 4 2.07 0.61 0.01
C PRO A 4 3.45 0.70 0.69
N HIS A 5 3.54 1.39 1.83
CA HIS A 5 4.79 1.62 2.55
C HIS A 5 4.74 1.05 3.98
N LEU A 6 3.81 0.12 4.24
CA LEU A 6 3.58 -0.47 5.56
C LEU A 6 4.89 -0.92 6.24
N ASN A 7 5.73 -1.67 5.53
CA ASN A 7 6.98 -2.22 6.06
C ASN A 7 7.95 -1.13 6.56
N LEU A 8 7.90 0.08 5.98
CA LEU A 8 8.72 1.21 6.40
C LEU A 8 8.03 2.04 7.49
N GLU A 9 6.75 2.36 7.26
CA GLU A 9 5.98 3.26 8.10
C GLU A 9 5.67 2.66 9.48
N THR A 10 5.78 1.33 9.63
CA THR A 10 5.73 0.66 10.94
C THR A 10 6.92 0.98 11.84
N PHE A 11 8.07 1.35 11.27
CA PHE A 11 9.26 1.76 12.02
C PHE A 11 9.44 3.27 12.04
N ARG A 12 9.04 3.92 10.95
CA ARG A 12 9.12 5.37 10.80
C ARG A 12 7.82 5.90 10.21
N PRO A 13 6.82 6.19 11.06
CA PRO A 13 5.59 6.83 10.62
C PRO A 13 5.90 8.14 9.90
N ARG A 14 5.13 8.44 8.85
CA ARG A 14 5.25 9.68 8.10
C ARG A 14 4.97 10.87 9.01
N SER A 15 5.99 11.69 9.19
CA SER A 15 5.91 12.97 9.89
C SER A 15 5.93 14.13 8.88
N PRO A 16 5.20 15.23 9.12
CA PRO A 16 5.31 16.45 8.32
C PRO A 16 6.62 17.20 8.56
N ALA A 17 7.30 16.96 9.69
CA ALA A 17 8.58 17.59 10.01
C ALA A 17 9.74 16.63 9.68
N PRO A 18 10.76 17.08 8.91
CA PRO A 18 11.93 16.26 8.62
C PRO A 18 12.72 15.96 9.89
N SER A 19 13.16 14.73 10.03
CA SER A 19 14.03 14.28 11.11
C SER A 19 15.48 14.19 10.61
N PRO A 20 16.51 14.45 11.45
CA PRO A 20 17.90 14.17 11.10
C PRO A 20 18.13 12.71 10.65
N ASP A 21 17.31 11.80 11.17
CA ASP A 21 17.31 10.38 10.83
C ASP A 21 16.85 10.09 9.38
N ASP A 22 16.19 11.04 8.73
CA ASP A 22 15.76 10.91 7.33
C ASP A 22 16.93 10.95 6.36
N ALA A 23 18.03 11.64 6.72
CA ALA A 23 19.21 11.71 5.87
C ALA A 23 19.97 10.37 5.81
N ARG A 24 19.90 9.55 6.87
CA ARG A 24 20.60 8.26 6.95
C ARG A 24 19.97 7.16 6.08
N GLY A 25 18.69 7.32 5.73
CA GLY A 25 17.92 6.29 5.04
C GLY A 25 17.51 5.12 5.94
N LEU A 26 16.32 4.59 5.67
CA LEU A 26 15.73 3.43 6.32
C LEU A 26 15.68 2.25 5.34
N VAL A 27 16.15 1.10 5.81
CA VAL A 27 16.18 -0.18 5.10
C VAL A 27 15.53 -1.24 5.97
N VAL A 28 14.61 -2.01 5.39
CA VAL A 28 13.98 -3.16 6.04
C VAL A 28 14.47 -4.42 5.35
N LEU A 29 14.99 -5.34 6.16
CA LEU A 29 15.48 -6.64 5.72
C LEU A 29 14.48 -7.73 6.06
N GLU A 30 14.44 -8.77 5.22
CA GLU A 30 13.83 -10.06 5.52
C GLU A 30 14.84 -11.13 5.09
N SER A 31 15.14 -12.06 5.99
CA SER A 31 16.16 -13.10 5.74
C SER A 31 17.50 -12.53 5.23
N GLY A 32 17.91 -11.37 5.77
CA GLY A 32 19.18 -10.70 5.44
C GLY A 32 19.21 -9.97 4.08
N ARG A 33 18.06 -9.81 3.41
CA ARG A 33 17.94 -9.09 2.13
C ARG A 33 16.96 -7.93 2.22
N VAL A 34 17.24 -6.84 1.52
CA VAL A 34 16.37 -5.67 1.46
C VAL A 34 15.02 -6.03 0.85
N VAL A 35 13.94 -5.83 1.60
CA VAL A 35 12.56 -5.97 1.12
C VAL A 35 11.85 -4.62 0.98
N ALA A 36 12.25 -3.62 1.76
CA ALA A 36 11.77 -2.26 1.62
C ALA A 36 12.88 -1.25 1.92
N LEU A 37 12.81 -0.09 1.29
CA LEU A 37 13.74 1.01 1.49
C LEU A 37 13.08 2.35 1.20
N ASP A 38 13.44 3.37 1.97
CA ASP A 38 12.96 4.73 1.76
C ASP A 38 13.66 5.44 0.59
N ARG A 39 13.37 6.74 0.43
CA ARG A 39 13.94 7.56 -0.64
C ARG A 39 15.42 7.85 -0.42
N ALA A 40 15.85 8.09 0.82
CA ALA A 40 17.23 8.43 1.13
C ALA A 40 18.16 7.23 0.95
N ALA A 41 17.76 6.05 1.44
CA ALA A 41 18.47 4.80 1.19
C ALA A 41 18.62 4.49 -0.30
N ARG A 42 17.56 4.75 -1.09
CA ARG A 42 17.62 4.60 -2.55
C ARG A 42 18.59 5.59 -3.22
N ALA A 43 18.67 6.83 -2.73
CA ALA A 43 19.62 7.81 -3.24
C ALA A 43 21.08 7.43 -2.96
N LEU A 44 21.34 6.62 -1.92
CA LEU A 44 22.64 6.03 -1.61
C LEU A 44 22.96 4.78 -2.44
N GLY A 45 22.12 4.41 -3.41
CA GLY A 45 22.36 3.27 -4.31
C GLY A 45 21.86 1.92 -3.79
N ILE A 46 21.16 1.89 -2.66
CA ILE A 46 20.58 0.64 -2.14
C ILE A 46 19.37 0.24 -3.01
N VAL A 47 19.22 -1.06 -3.27
CA VAL A 47 18.10 -1.63 -4.03
C VAL A 47 17.47 -2.82 -3.31
N VAL A 48 16.21 -3.13 -3.66
CA VAL A 48 15.51 -4.34 -3.19
C VAL A 48 16.31 -5.59 -3.59
N GLY A 49 16.38 -6.58 -2.69
CA GLY A 49 17.14 -7.82 -2.87
C GLY A 49 18.61 -7.74 -2.48
N MET A 50 19.17 -6.54 -2.28
CA MET A 50 20.55 -6.34 -1.82
C MET A 50 20.77 -7.02 -0.46
N ARG A 51 21.93 -7.67 -0.27
CA ARG A 51 22.29 -8.28 1.02
C ARG A 51 22.72 -7.20 2.02
N ARG A 52 22.54 -7.47 3.32
CA ARG A 52 22.99 -6.60 4.42
C ARG A 52 24.42 -6.05 4.24
N ALA A 53 25.38 -6.90 3.85
CA ALA A 53 26.77 -6.48 3.63
C ALA A 53 26.90 -5.42 2.51
N GLY A 54 26.10 -5.53 1.44
CA GLY A 54 26.07 -4.54 0.38
C GLY A 54 25.49 -3.21 0.84
N VAL A 55 24.45 -3.25 1.69
CA VAL A 55 23.88 -2.04 2.32
C VAL A 55 24.94 -1.33 3.16
N LEU A 56 25.62 -2.06 4.05
CA LEU A 56 26.65 -1.49 4.93
C LEU A 56 27.87 -0.95 4.16
N SER A 57 28.17 -1.51 2.99
CA SER A 57 29.24 -0.99 2.12
C SER A 57 28.89 0.34 1.47
N LEU A 58 27.61 0.58 1.13
CA LEU A 58 27.17 1.80 0.46
C LEU A 58 26.75 2.89 1.45
N ALA A 59 26.14 2.48 2.56
CA ALA A 59 25.62 3.37 3.58
C ALA A 59 25.86 2.76 4.98
N PRO A 60 27.07 2.94 5.54
CA PRO A 60 27.41 2.40 6.86
C PRO A 60 26.48 2.89 7.97
N ASP A 61 25.96 4.11 7.83
CA ASP A 61 25.07 4.75 8.79
C ASP A 61 23.58 4.50 8.53
N ALA A 62 23.23 3.68 7.53
CA ALA A 62 21.84 3.38 7.20
C ALA A 62 21.12 2.73 8.39
N GLN A 63 19.88 3.13 8.61
CA GLN A 63 19.04 2.50 9.62
C GLN A 63 18.52 1.18 9.08
N ILE A 64 19.07 0.08 9.56
CA ILE A 64 18.67 -1.27 9.17
C ILE A 64 17.70 -1.84 10.22
N ARG A 65 16.51 -2.24 9.78
CA ARG A 65 15.50 -2.95 10.59
C ARG A 65 15.23 -4.32 10.00
N GLU A 66 14.97 -5.32 10.85
CA GLU A 66 14.38 -6.58 10.39
C GLU A 66 12.87 -6.42 10.29
N ARG A 67 12.26 -7.07 9.30
CA ARG A 67 10.82 -7.02 9.07
C ARG A 67 10.09 -7.56 10.30
N ASP A 68 9.12 -6.81 10.76
CA ASP A 68 8.30 -7.15 11.93
C ASP A 68 6.84 -7.31 11.49
N VAL A 69 6.48 -8.53 11.11
CA VAL A 69 5.14 -8.87 10.61
C VAL A 69 4.05 -8.67 11.68
N VAL A 70 4.41 -8.79 12.96
CA VAL A 70 3.47 -8.57 14.07
C VAL A 70 3.13 -7.09 14.14
N ARG A 71 4.14 -6.22 14.13
CA ARG A 71 3.93 -4.77 14.14
C ARG A 71 3.21 -4.27 12.89
N GLU A 72 3.55 -4.81 11.72
CA GLU A 72 2.83 -4.53 10.47
C GLU A 72 1.33 -4.86 10.63
N ARG A 73 1.01 -6.03 11.22
CA ARG A 73 -0.36 -6.45 11.46
C ARG A 73 -1.08 -5.56 12.47
N GLU A 74 -0.43 -5.23 13.57
CA GLU A 74 -1.00 -4.32 14.59
C GLU A 74 -1.34 -2.95 14.00
N LEU A 75 -0.48 -2.40 13.14
CA LEU A 75 -0.73 -1.15 12.45
C LEU A 75 -1.93 -1.23 11.49
N VAL A 76 -2.02 -2.31 10.70
CA VAL A 76 -3.19 -2.57 9.83
C VAL A 76 -4.48 -2.69 10.65
N LEU A 77 -4.46 -3.43 11.76
CA LEU A 77 -5.61 -3.59 12.64
C LEU A 77 -6.02 -2.26 13.30
N GLY A 78 -5.06 -1.47 13.78
CA GLY A 78 -5.33 -0.14 14.34
C GLY A 78 -6.03 0.78 13.34
N VAL A 79 -5.55 0.78 12.09
CA VAL A 79 -6.20 1.50 10.99
C VAL A 79 -7.60 0.93 10.70
N ALA A 80 -7.75 -0.39 10.62
CA ALA A 80 -9.05 -1.03 10.37
C ALA A 80 -10.08 -0.69 11.47
N TYR A 81 -9.68 -0.70 12.74
CA TYR A 81 -10.55 -0.32 13.86
C TYR A 81 -10.96 1.14 13.80
N ALA A 82 -10.05 2.06 13.49
CA ALA A 82 -10.41 3.48 13.33
C ALA A 82 -11.41 3.70 12.17
N LEU A 83 -11.39 2.83 11.16
CA LEU A 83 -12.30 2.91 10.02
C LEU A 83 -13.71 2.38 10.33
N LEU A 84 -13.92 1.67 11.44
CA LEU A 84 -15.25 1.19 11.86
C LEU A 84 -16.24 2.33 12.08
N GLN A 85 -15.75 3.55 12.35
CA GLN A 85 -16.60 4.74 12.46
C GLN A 85 -17.33 5.09 11.14
N PHE A 86 -16.87 4.59 10.00
CA PHE A 86 -17.50 4.84 8.69
C PHE A 86 -18.45 3.72 8.26
N THR A 87 -18.22 2.50 8.73
CA THR A 87 -19.03 1.31 8.44
C THR A 87 -18.61 0.17 9.37
N PRO A 88 -19.55 -0.68 9.84
CA PRO A 88 -19.18 -1.91 10.55
C PRO A 88 -18.55 -2.96 9.62
N ASN A 89 -18.71 -2.81 8.30
CA ASN A 89 -18.24 -3.78 7.31
C ASN A 89 -16.81 -3.44 6.86
N VAL A 90 -15.82 -3.83 7.69
CA VAL A 90 -14.39 -3.66 7.42
C VAL A 90 -13.73 -5.02 7.34
N VAL A 91 -12.90 -5.23 6.32
CA VAL A 91 -12.19 -6.48 6.06
C VAL A 91 -10.70 -6.19 5.89
N ASP A 92 -9.87 -6.94 6.62
CA ASP A 92 -8.46 -7.08 6.31
C ASP A 92 -8.31 -8.05 5.13
N ALA A 93 -7.88 -7.53 3.98
CA ALA A 93 -7.92 -8.20 2.69
C ALA A 93 -6.50 -8.59 2.20
N ASP A 94 -5.60 -8.86 3.14
CA ASP A 94 -4.19 -9.20 2.92
C ASP A 94 -3.41 -8.17 2.10
N GLU A 95 -2.11 -8.40 1.94
CA GLU A 95 -1.22 -7.56 1.12
C GLU A 95 -1.31 -6.07 1.44
N ALA A 96 -1.43 -5.76 2.74
CA ALA A 96 -1.58 -4.42 3.29
C ALA A 96 -2.84 -3.67 2.78
N VAL A 97 -3.94 -4.40 2.53
CA VAL A 97 -5.22 -3.82 2.08
C VAL A 97 -6.30 -3.94 3.15
N VAL A 98 -6.99 -2.83 3.41
CA VAL A 98 -8.24 -2.79 4.19
C VAL A 98 -9.39 -2.42 3.26
N LEU A 99 -10.43 -3.25 3.22
CA LEU A 99 -11.66 -3.01 2.46
C LEU A 99 -12.78 -2.52 3.38
N LEU A 100 -13.64 -1.66 2.84
CA LEU A 100 -14.76 -1.06 3.53
C LEU A 100 -15.98 -1.10 2.61
N ASP A 101 -17.09 -1.67 3.07
CA ASP A 101 -18.38 -1.46 2.41
C ASP A 101 -19.08 -0.25 3.02
N VAL A 102 -19.09 0.84 2.26
CA VAL A 102 -19.59 2.14 2.69
C VAL A 102 -20.98 2.46 2.14
N THR A 103 -21.62 1.52 1.42
CA THR A 103 -22.86 1.75 0.67
C THR A 103 -23.96 2.33 1.57
N ALA A 104 -24.15 1.74 2.75
CA ALA A 104 -25.16 2.15 3.71
C ALA A 104 -24.88 3.52 4.38
N SER A 105 -23.61 3.95 4.41
CA SER A 105 -23.20 5.16 5.14
C SER A 105 -22.94 6.37 4.25
N LEU A 106 -23.06 6.24 2.92
CA LEU A 106 -22.79 7.33 1.98
C LEU A 106 -23.57 8.61 2.28
N ARG A 107 -24.87 8.49 2.62
CA ARG A 107 -25.71 9.67 2.94
C ARG A 107 -25.21 10.40 4.19
N LEU A 108 -24.87 9.65 5.25
CA LEU A 108 -24.33 10.19 6.51
C LEU A 108 -23.03 10.96 6.28
N PHE A 109 -22.20 10.47 5.35
CA PHE A 109 -20.92 11.07 5.04
C PHE A 109 -20.94 12.01 3.81
N HIS A 110 -22.12 12.49 3.41
CA HIS A 110 -22.29 13.50 2.35
C HIS A 110 -21.73 13.05 0.99
N GLY A 111 -21.87 11.76 0.71
CA GLY A 111 -21.45 11.12 -0.54
C GLY A 111 -19.98 10.66 -0.54
N ILE A 112 -19.65 9.88 -1.57
CA ILE A 112 -18.38 9.13 -1.62
C ILE A 112 -17.13 10.00 -1.60
N ARG A 113 -17.18 11.20 -2.19
CA ARG A 113 -16.02 12.11 -2.24
C ARG A 113 -15.68 12.66 -0.85
N ALA A 114 -16.70 13.05 -0.08
CA ALA A 114 -16.52 13.54 1.27
C ALA A 114 -16.06 12.42 2.21
N LEU A 115 -16.68 11.24 2.12
CA LEU A 115 -16.24 10.06 2.85
C LEU A 115 -14.78 9.70 2.56
N ARG A 116 -14.38 9.63 1.28
CA ARG A 116 -13.00 9.33 0.87
C ARG A 116 -11.99 10.33 1.44
N ARG A 117 -12.35 11.61 1.60
CA ARG A 117 -11.49 12.60 2.28
C ARG A 117 -11.35 12.28 3.76
N ARG A 118 -12.45 12.06 4.47
CA ARG A 118 -12.42 11.71 5.91
C ARG A 118 -11.62 10.43 6.18
N VAL A 119 -11.78 9.40 5.35
CA VAL A 119 -10.98 8.17 5.42
C VAL A 119 -9.49 8.48 5.26
N ARG A 120 -9.12 9.35 4.30
CA ARG A 120 -7.72 9.76 4.13
C ARG A 120 -7.19 10.47 5.37
N ASP A 121 -7.97 11.36 5.96
CA ASP A 121 -7.54 12.16 7.12
C ASP A 121 -7.29 11.26 8.33
N VAL A 122 -8.19 10.30 8.59
CA VAL A 122 -8.03 9.28 9.65
C VAL A 122 -6.78 8.45 9.41
N VAL A 123 -6.57 7.97 8.20
CA VAL A 123 -5.42 7.12 7.91
C VAL A 123 -4.11 7.92 7.99
N ALA A 124 -4.15 9.19 7.60
CA ALA A 124 -3.00 10.08 7.76
C ALA A 124 -2.64 10.33 9.22
N SER A 125 -3.59 10.29 10.16
CA SER A 125 -3.30 10.46 11.60
C SER A 125 -2.53 9.29 12.22
N PHE A 126 -2.51 8.12 11.55
CA PHE A 126 -1.63 7.00 11.92
C PHE A 126 -0.21 7.16 11.37
N GLY A 127 0.07 8.23 10.61
CA GLY A 127 1.37 8.41 9.96
C GLY A 127 1.60 7.42 8.82
N VAL A 128 0.55 6.88 8.20
CA VAL A 128 0.70 5.94 7.08
C VAL A 128 0.24 6.54 5.74
N SER A 129 0.86 6.07 4.68
CA SER A 129 0.51 6.36 3.30
C SER A 129 -0.53 5.37 2.81
N ALA A 130 -1.50 5.88 2.05
CA ALA A 130 -2.62 5.08 1.61
C ALA A 130 -3.04 5.39 0.17
N ALA A 131 -3.09 4.34 -0.65
CA ALA A 131 -3.74 4.34 -1.94
C ALA A 131 -5.23 4.00 -1.75
N ILE A 132 -6.08 5.02 -1.79
CA ILE A 132 -7.52 4.87 -1.58
C ILE A 132 -8.24 4.87 -2.92
N SER A 133 -8.77 3.70 -3.29
CA SER A 133 -9.67 3.48 -4.42
C SER A 133 -11.13 3.32 -3.95
N VAL A 134 -12.07 3.56 -4.85
CA VAL A 134 -13.47 3.17 -4.68
C VAL A 134 -13.96 2.58 -6.01
N ALA A 135 -14.59 1.43 -5.95
CA ALA A 135 -15.20 0.76 -7.10
C ALA A 135 -16.56 0.16 -6.72
N SER A 136 -17.27 -0.40 -7.71
CA SER A 136 -18.57 -1.04 -7.50
C SER A 136 -18.49 -2.39 -6.77
N THR A 137 -17.30 -2.99 -6.64
CA THR A 137 -17.08 -4.25 -5.92
C THR A 137 -15.78 -4.19 -5.10
N GLY A 138 -15.71 -5.00 -4.04
CA GLY A 138 -14.51 -5.15 -3.20
C GLY A 138 -13.26 -5.54 -4.00
N PRO A 139 -13.29 -6.60 -4.82
CA PRO A 139 -12.14 -7.01 -5.64
C PRO A 139 -11.67 -5.91 -6.62
N ALA A 140 -12.61 -5.21 -7.26
CA ALA A 140 -12.27 -4.10 -8.16
C ALA A 140 -11.57 -2.96 -7.40
N ALA A 141 -12.07 -2.61 -6.21
CA ALA A 141 -11.44 -1.60 -5.37
C ALA A 141 -10.03 -2.07 -4.92
N TRP A 142 -9.90 -3.32 -4.50
CA TRP A 142 -8.62 -3.92 -4.11
C TRP A 142 -7.59 -3.82 -5.24
N MET A 143 -7.93 -4.27 -6.46
CA MET A 143 -7.01 -4.24 -7.61
C MET A 143 -6.60 -2.82 -7.98
N VAL A 144 -7.57 -1.88 -7.99
CA VAL A 144 -7.29 -0.48 -8.29
C VAL A 144 -6.44 0.19 -7.19
N ALA A 145 -6.61 -0.15 -5.92
CA ALA A 145 -5.79 0.39 -4.83
C ALA A 145 -4.34 -0.11 -4.86
N ARG A 146 -4.14 -1.35 -5.30
CA ARG A 146 -2.80 -1.96 -5.37
C ARG A 146 -2.06 -1.63 -6.66
N GLY A 147 -2.76 -1.68 -7.79
CA GLY A 147 -2.16 -1.38 -9.09
C GLY A 147 -1.97 0.11 -9.37
N LEU A 148 -2.86 0.95 -8.82
CA LEU A 148 -2.80 2.40 -8.98
C LEU A 148 -2.63 3.07 -7.62
N ARG A 149 -2.24 4.34 -7.61
CA ARG A 149 -2.17 5.17 -6.39
C ARG A 149 -3.57 5.60 -5.88
N GLY A 150 -4.57 4.72 -5.98
CA GLY A 150 -5.98 4.97 -5.70
C GLY A 150 -6.78 5.50 -6.90
N GLY A 151 -8.06 5.82 -6.70
CA GLY A 151 -8.94 6.30 -7.78
C GLY A 151 -10.44 6.13 -7.50
N LEU A 152 -11.29 6.57 -8.43
CA LEU A 152 -12.73 6.30 -8.41
C LEU A 152 -13.11 5.58 -9.71
N ALA A 153 -13.64 4.36 -9.60
CA ALA A 153 -13.99 3.47 -10.70
C ALA A 153 -15.40 2.89 -10.49
N LEU A 154 -16.41 3.77 -10.48
CA LEU A 154 -17.79 3.44 -10.06
C LEU A 154 -18.70 2.93 -11.18
N SER A 155 -18.28 3.06 -12.44
CA SER A 155 -18.99 2.54 -13.62
C SER A 155 -18.15 1.48 -14.33
N ALA A 156 -18.78 0.59 -15.09
CA ALA A 156 -18.08 -0.41 -15.92
C ALA A 156 -17.03 0.24 -16.84
N ARG A 157 -17.38 1.36 -17.50
CA ARG A 157 -16.44 2.12 -18.35
C ARG A 157 -15.26 2.69 -17.56
N SER A 158 -15.48 3.25 -16.37
CA SER A 158 -14.37 3.76 -15.55
C SER A 158 -13.51 2.63 -14.98
N LEU A 159 -14.12 1.50 -14.63
CA LEU A 159 -13.42 0.34 -14.12
C LEU A 159 -12.53 -0.28 -15.19
N ARG A 160 -13.06 -0.54 -16.40
CA ARG A 160 -12.26 -1.04 -17.52
C ARG A 160 -11.05 -0.15 -17.83
N ARG A 161 -11.23 1.18 -17.86
CA ARG A 161 -10.12 2.13 -18.05
C ARG A 161 -9.09 2.11 -16.92
N ALA A 162 -9.50 1.82 -15.69
CA ALA A 162 -8.59 1.68 -14.57
C ALA A 162 -7.82 0.35 -14.64
N LEU A 163 -8.51 -0.74 -14.96
CA LEU A 163 -7.94 -2.09 -15.07
C LEU A 163 -6.93 -2.21 -16.22
N ALA A 164 -7.16 -1.51 -17.34
CA ALA A 164 -6.20 -1.42 -18.47
C ALA A 164 -4.86 -0.74 -18.09
N ARG A 165 -4.73 -0.26 -16.86
CA ARG A 165 -3.51 0.35 -16.31
C ARG A 165 -3.00 -0.38 -15.06
N VAL A 166 -3.74 -1.38 -14.59
CA VAL A 166 -3.37 -2.17 -13.42
C VAL A 166 -2.55 -3.35 -13.94
N PRO A 167 -1.30 -3.52 -13.49
CA PRO A 167 -0.48 -4.66 -13.90
C PRO A 167 -1.18 -5.97 -13.59
N LEU A 168 -1.12 -6.92 -14.51
CA LEU A 168 -1.79 -8.21 -14.40
C LEU A 168 -1.40 -8.96 -13.11
N VAL A 169 -0.12 -8.88 -12.74
CA VAL A 169 0.45 -9.48 -11.52
C VAL A 169 -0.19 -8.99 -10.22
N VAL A 170 -0.95 -7.90 -10.24
CA VAL A 170 -1.72 -7.45 -9.08
C VAL A 170 -2.78 -8.49 -8.71
N ALA A 171 -3.46 -9.11 -9.69
CA ALA A 171 -4.46 -10.13 -9.42
C ALA A 171 -3.80 -11.42 -8.90
N PRO A 172 -4.12 -11.89 -7.67
CA PRO A 172 -3.47 -13.05 -7.07
C PRO A 172 -3.53 -14.30 -7.96
N ASP A 173 -4.70 -14.58 -8.55
CA ASP A 173 -4.94 -15.74 -9.39
C ASP A 173 -4.13 -15.71 -10.70
N ALA A 174 -3.74 -14.53 -11.17
CA ALA A 174 -2.93 -14.38 -12.38
C ALA A 174 -1.44 -14.61 -12.13
N ARG A 175 -0.94 -14.48 -10.88
CA ARG A 175 0.49 -14.56 -10.56
C ARG A 175 1.11 -15.91 -10.90
N ARG A 176 0.37 -16.99 -10.70
CA ARG A 176 0.81 -18.36 -11.03
C ARG A 176 1.01 -18.59 -12.54
N TYR A 177 0.49 -17.69 -13.37
CA TYR A 177 0.59 -17.71 -14.82
C TYR A 177 1.32 -16.49 -15.37
N ALA A 178 2.04 -15.73 -14.52
CA ALA A 178 2.63 -14.46 -14.92
C ALA A 178 3.58 -14.59 -16.12
N THR A 179 4.41 -15.63 -16.16
CA THR A 179 5.31 -15.91 -17.29
C THR A 179 4.54 -16.18 -18.58
N TRP A 180 3.49 -17.00 -18.50
CA TRP A 180 2.67 -17.33 -19.66
C TRP A 180 1.95 -16.10 -20.22
N PHE A 181 1.44 -15.22 -19.36
CA PHE A 181 0.82 -13.97 -19.79
C PHE A 181 1.83 -12.97 -20.35
N ASP A 182 3.03 -12.90 -19.78
CA ASP A 182 4.14 -12.07 -20.30
C ASP A 182 4.54 -12.50 -21.72
N GLU A 183 4.66 -13.81 -21.96
CA GLU A 183 4.92 -14.39 -23.29
C GLU A 183 3.82 -14.07 -24.31
N LEU A 184 2.57 -13.88 -23.86
CA LEU A 184 1.43 -13.49 -24.70
C LEU A 184 1.30 -11.96 -24.88
N GLY A 185 2.15 -11.16 -24.23
CA GLY A 185 2.05 -9.70 -24.22
C GLY A 185 0.86 -9.16 -23.39
N CYS A 186 0.32 -9.97 -22.49
CA CYS A 186 -0.78 -9.58 -21.60
C CYS A 186 -0.22 -8.95 -20.32
N GLU A 187 0.00 -7.62 -20.34
CA GLU A 187 0.64 -6.91 -19.22
C GLU A 187 -0.35 -6.36 -18.16
N THR A 188 -1.61 -6.12 -18.53
CA THR A 188 -2.60 -5.46 -17.67
C THR A 188 -3.93 -6.22 -17.58
N LEU A 189 -4.83 -5.81 -16.69
CA LEU A 189 -6.08 -6.51 -16.41
C LEU A 189 -7.24 -6.25 -17.39
N ALA A 190 -7.07 -5.40 -18.43
CA ALA A 190 -8.13 -5.14 -19.41
C ALA A 190 -7.61 -4.69 -20.77
#